data_AF-W6Q9I7-F1
#
_entry.id   AF-W6Q9I7-F1
#
_cell.length_a   1.000
_cell.length_b   1.000
_cell.length_c   1.000
_cell.angle_alpha   90.00
_cell.angle_beta   90.00
_cell.angle_gamma   90.00
#
_symmetry.space_group_name_H-M   'P 1'
#
loop_
_entity.id
_entity.type
_entity.pdbx_description
1 polymer ?
#
loop_
_entity_poly.entity_id
_entity_poly.type
_entity_poly.pdbx_seq_one_letter_code
_entity_poly.pdbx_strand_id
1 'polypeptide(L)'
;MSDVERWLAILLRALVKTGLKFICPRCFQLFPDSTACYRHCRKEGEGGEGNDGDDIHRGLGLITKKDFPEFLQCYRVAIGFPINEGDLPLEDDPGRSGRRSYHKCFSVEFVLDNCQETRRRMTN
;
A
#
# COMPACT_ATOMS: atom_id res chain seq x y z
N MET A 1 14.55 -7.96 18.25
CA MET A 1 14.59 -7.74 16.80
C MET A 1 15.49 -8.78 16.19
N SER A 2 15.01 -9.55 15.23
CA SER A 2 15.85 -10.47 14.48
C SER A 2 16.74 -9.68 13.52
N ASP A 3 17.86 -10.26 13.10
CA ASP A 3 18.74 -9.61 12.12
C ASP A 3 18.01 -9.33 10.81
N VAL A 4 17.05 -10.18 10.42
CA VAL A 4 16.20 -9.99 9.24
C VAL A 4 15.35 -8.73 9.34
N GLU A 5 14.72 -8.46 10.48
CA GLU A 5 13.93 -7.24 10.70
C GLU A 5 14.82 -6.00 10.65
N ARG A 6 16.04 -6.09 11.20
CA ARG A 6 17.02 -5.00 11.18
C ARG A 6 17.51 -4.72 9.76
N TRP A 7 17.83 -5.76 8.99
CA TRP A 7 18.25 -5.63 7.59
C TRP A 7 17.14 -5.09 6.69
N LEU A 8 15.91 -5.54 6.91
CA LEU A 8 14.73 -5.03 6.21
C LEU A 8 14.55 -3.53 6.48
N ALA A 9 14.58 -3.11 7.76
CA ALA A 9 14.48 -1.70 8.12
C ALA A 9 15.59 -0.83 7.53
N ILE A 10 16.83 -1.35 7.45
CA ILE A 10 17.97 -0.66 6.82
C ILE A 10 17.75 -0.51 5.31
N LEU A 11 17.34 -1.58 4.62
CA LEU A 11 17.06 -1.57 3.18
C LEU A 11 15.96 -0.58 2.84
N LEU A 12 14.87 -0.57 3.62
CA LEU A 12 13.75 0.32 3.39
C LEU A 12 14.13 1.79 3.62
N ARG A 13 14.89 2.09 4.68
CA ARG A 13 15.43 3.44 4.90
C ARG A 13 16.40 3.88 3.81
N ALA A 14 17.17 2.95 3.23
CA ALA A 14 18.04 3.24 2.09
C ALA A 14 17.23 3.53 0.82
N LEU A 15 16.12 2.82 0.58
CA LEU A 15 15.23 3.02 -0.57
C LEU A 15 14.44 4.33 -0.47
N VAL A 16 14.06 4.76 0.73
CA VAL A 16 13.45 6.10 0.93
C VAL A 16 14.44 7.21 0.55
N LYS A 17 15.75 7.03 0.84
CA LYS A 17 16.80 7.98 0.41
C LYS A 17 16.99 8.04 -1.11
N THR A 18 16.59 7.00 -1.85
CA THR A 18 16.61 7.01 -3.32
C THR A 18 15.38 7.68 -3.95
N GLY A 19 14.52 8.30 -3.13
CA GLY A 19 13.32 9.00 -3.61
C GLY A 19 12.12 8.09 -3.88
N LEU A 20 12.21 6.80 -3.52
CA LEU A 20 11.13 5.83 -3.64
C LEU A 20 10.27 5.87 -2.39
N LYS A 21 9.20 6.65 -2.43
CA LYS A 21 8.34 6.93 -1.26
C LYS A 21 7.10 6.05 -1.17
N PHE A 22 6.77 5.32 -2.24
CA PHE A 22 5.55 4.53 -2.34
C PHE A 22 5.86 3.07 -2.64
N ILE A 23 5.00 2.17 -2.17
CA ILE A 23 5.12 0.72 -2.31
C ILE A 23 3.75 0.13 -2.66
N CYS A 24 3.73 -0.81 -3.60
CA CYS A 24 2.55 -1.64 -3.81
C CYS A 24 2.50 -2.71 -2.70
N PRO A 25 1.45 -2.78 -1.87
CA PRO A 25 1.40 -3.73 -0.77
C PRO A 25 1.25 -5.18 -1.24
N ARG A 26 0.83 -5.42 -2.50
CA ARG A 26 0.64 -6.77 -3.04
C ARG A 26 1.95 -7.41 -3.52
N CYS A 27 2.79 -6.66 -4.23
CA CYS A 27 4.00 -7.17 -4.87
C CYS A 27 5.30 -6.55 -4.32
N PHE A 28 5.20 -5.61 -3.39
CA PHE A 28 6.30 -4.88 -2.76
C PHE A 28 7.18 -4.06 -3.73
N GLN A 29 6.67 -3.79 -4.94
CA GLN A 29 7.35 -2.92 -5.89
C GLN A 29 7.32 -1.47 -5.41
N LEU A 30 8.46 -0.79 -5.53
CA LEU A 30 8.66 0.58 -5.07
C LEU A 30 8.50 1.60 -6.19
N PHE A 31 7.97 2.77 -5.83
CA PHE A 31 7.63 3.85 -6.75
C PHE A 31 8.06 5.22 -6.21
N PRO A 32 8.46 6.16 -7.09
CA PRO A 32 8.86 7.51 -6.69
C PRO A 32 7.67 8.35 -6.20
N ASP A 33 6.49 8.14 -6.79
CA ASP A 33 5.26 8.86 -6.47
C ASP A 33 4.04 7.94 -6.49
N SER A 34 2.94 8.42 -5.91
CA SER A 34 1.69 7.66 -5.81
C SER A 34 1.04 7.41 -7.17
N THR A 35 1.22 8.31 -8.14
CA THR A 35 0.62 8.16 -9.48
C THR A 35 1.25 6.99 -10.21
N ALA A 36 2.58 6.82 -10.10
CA ALA A 36 3.30 5.67 -10.61
C ALA A 36 2.83 4.36 -9.95
N CYS A 37 2.64 4.37 -8.63
CA CYS A 37 2.10 3.22 -7.89
C CYS A 37 0.67 2.85 -8.35
N TYR A 38 -0.24 3.82 -8.45
CA TYR A 38 -1.61 3.58 -8.93
C TYR A 38 -1.65 3.07 -10.37
N ARG A 39 -0.80 3.62 -11.24
CA ARG A 39 -0.71 3.17 -12.64
C ARG A 39 -0.28 1.71 -12.71
N HIS A 40 0.69 1.32 -11.87
CA HIS A 40 1.09 -0.06 -11.74
C HIS A 40 -0.08 -0.95 -11.29
N CYS A 41 -0.77 -0.61 -10.20
CA CYS A 41 -1.92 -1.39 -9.72
C CYS A 41 -3.00 -1.58 -10.80
N ARG A 42 -3.30 -0.53 -11.58
CA ARG A 42 -4.26 -0.66 -12.68
C ARG A 42 -3.78 -1.59 -13.78
N LYS A 43 -2.52 -1.46 -14.19
CA LYS A 43 -1.93 -2.29 -15.24
C LYS A 43 -1.91 -3.76 -14.83
N GLU A 44 -1.47 -4.07 -13.62
CA GLU A 44 -1.44 -5.46 -13.12
C GLU A 44 -2.85 -6.02 -12.90
N GLY A 45 -3.82 -5.18 -12.52
CA GLY A 45 -5.21 -5.59 -12.35
C GLY A 45 -6.00 -5.79 -13.64
N GLU A 46 -5.67 -5.06 -14.72
CA GLU A 46 -6.28 -5.24 -16.04
C GLU A 46 -5.68 -6.43 -16.81
N GLY A 47 -4.48 -6.86 -16.43
CA GLY A 47 -3.73 -7.88 -17.15
C GLY A 47 -3.04 -7.33 -18.40
N GLY A 48 -2.31 -8.20 -19.08
CA GLY A 48 -1.58 -7.88 -20.30
C GLY A 48 -1.52 -9.09 -21.23
N GLU A 49 -0.81 -8.98 -22.35
CA GLU A 49 -0.59 -10.14 -23.22
C GLU A 49 0.09 -11.28 -22.43
N GLY A 50 -0.65 -12.36 -22.21
CA GLY A 50 -0.20 -13.53 -21.45
C GLY A 50 -0.37 -13.47 -19.93
N ASN A 51 -1.11 -12.50 -19.39
CA ASN A 51 -1.45 -12.44 -17.96
C ASN A 51 -2.91 -12.02 -17.74
N ASP A 52 -3.70 -12.90 -17.12
CA ASP A 52 -5.02 -12.59 -16.58
C ASP A 52 -4.80 -11.82 -15.27
N GLY A 53 -4.86 -10.49 -15.32
CA GLY A 53 -4.55 -9.62 -14.18
C GLY A 53 -5.25 -10.01 -12.88
N ASP A 54 -4.75 -9.54 -11.74
CA ASP A 54 -5.29 -9.98 -10.44
C ASP A 54 -6.24 -8.97 -9.79
N ASP A 55 -7.29 -9.52 -9.16
CA ASP A 55 -8.33 -8.75 -8.48
C ASP A 55 -7.79 -7.86 -7.36
N ILE A 56 -6.66 -8.24 -6.73
CA ILE A 56 -6.06 -7.44 -5.67
C ILE A 56 -5.46 -6.15 -6.24
N HIS A 57 -4.62 -6.23 -7.28
CA HIS A 57 -4.11 -5.02 -7.94
C HIS A 57 -5.24 -4.18 -8.55
N ARG A 58 -6.26 -4.81 -9.13
CA ARG A 58 -7.46 -4.11 -9.63
C ARG A 58 -8.12 -3.29 -8.54
N GLY A 59 -8.38 -3.88 -7.37
CA GLY A 59 -8.96 -3.18 -6.22
C GLY A 59 -8.05 -2.09 -5.65
N LEU A 60 -6.74 -2.31 -5.62
CA LEU A 60 -5.75 -1.30 -5.23
C LEU A 60 -5.66 -0.12 -6.21
N GLY A 61 -6.06 -0.33 -7.47
CA GLY A 61 -6.11 0.69 -8.52
C GLY A 61 -7.32 1.63 -8.44
N LEU A 62 -8.26 1.37 -7.53
CA LEU A 62 -9.47 2.16 -7.30
C LEU A 62 -9.15 3.44 -6.51
N ILE A 63 -9.67 4.58 -6.98
CA ILE A 63 -9.30 5.92 -6.46
C ILE A 63 -10.49 6.78 -6.05
N THR A 64 -11.72 6.26 -6.17
CA THR A 64 -12.91 7.06 -5.90
C THR A 64 -13.58 6.66 -4.60
N LYS A 65 -14.29 7.60 -3.98
CA LYS A 65 -14.98 7.38 -2.69
C LYS A 65 -16.01 6.25 -2.77
N LYS A 66 -16.68 6.07 -3.92
CA LYS A 66 -17.69 5.00 -4.10
C LYS A 66 -17.04 3.61 -4.06
N ASP A 67 -15.79 3.53 -4.51
CA ASP A 67 -15.02 2.29 -4.63
C ASP A 67 -14.26 1.97 -3.33
N PHE A 68 -14.39 2.83 -2.31
CA PHE A 68 -13.63 2.69 -1.07
C PHE A 68 -13.84 1.35 -0.35
N PRO A 69 -15.06 0.79 -0.24
CA PRO A 69 -15.23 -0.52 0.40
C PRO A 69 -14.44 -1.63 -0.31
N GLU A 70 -14.41 -1.62 -1.64
CA GLU A 70 -13.68 -2.59 -2.46
C GLU A 70 -12.17 -2.38 -2.35
N PHE A 71 -11.71 -1.13 -2.43
CA PHE A 71 -10.32 -0.76 -2.16
C PHE A 71 -9.87 -1.28 -0.79
N LEU A 72 -10.62 -0.99 0.28
CA LEU A 72 -10.26 -1.37 1.64
C LEU A 72 -10.19 -2.89 1.81
N GLN A 73 -11.10 -3.63 1.19
CA GLN A 73 -11.08 -5.09 1.19
C GLN A 73 -9.79 -5.62 0.53
N CYS A 74 -9.46 -5.13 -0.66
CA CYS A 74 -8.25 -5.55 -1.37
C CYS A 74 -6.97 -5.12 -0.65
N TYR A 75 -6.99 -3.91 -0.05
CA TYR A 75 -5.88 -3.38 0.74
C TYR A 75 -5.58 -4.25 1.96
N ARG A 76 -6.60 -4.68 2.71
CA ARG A 76 -6.45 -5.63 3.84
C ARG A 76 -5.83 -6.95 3.41
N VAL A 77 -6.25 -7.49 2.28
CA VAL A 77 -5.70 -8.73 1.73
C VAL A 77 -4.24 -8.54 1.31
N ALA A 78 -3.91 -7.41 0.67
CA ALA A 78 -2.56 -7.11 0.22
C ALA A 78 -1.58 -6.95 1.40
N ILE A 79 -1.96 -6.20 2.44
CA ILE A 79 -1.10 -6.00 3.62
C ILE A 79 -1.11 -7.20 4.58
N GLY A 80 -2.11 -8.09 4.48
CA GLY A 80 -2.25 -9.27 5.33
C GLY A 80 -2.67 -8.99 6.78
N PHE A 81 -3.20 -7.80 7.07
CA PHE A 81 -3.53 -7.34 8.42
C PHE A 81 -4.94 -6.70 8.50
N PRO A 82 -5.71 -6.93 9.58
CA PRO A 82 -6.98 -6.27 9.80
C PRO A 82 -6.81 -4.79 10.16
N ILE A 83 -6.87 -3.92 9.15
CA ILE A 83 -6.90 -2.45 9.32
C ILE A 83 -8.33 -1.89 9.22
N ASN A 84 -8.71 -0.93 10.08
CA ASN A 84 -10.01 -0.25 9.96
C ASN A 84 -9.92 0.99 9.06
N GLU A 85 -11.06 1.44 8.54
CA GLU A 85 -11.11 2.68 7.74
C GLU A 85 -10.55 3.89 8.51
N GLY A 86 -10.83 3.98 9.81
CA GLY A 86 -10.37 5.08 10.67
C GLY A 86 -8.86 5.10 10.91
N ASP A 87 -8.17 3.99 10.66
CA ASP A 87 -6.72 3.86 10.84
C ASP A 87 -5.94 4.21 9.56
N LEU A 88 -6.65 4.38 8.43
CA LEU A 88 -6.02 4.78 7.18
C LEU A 88 -5.61 6.27 7.20
N PRO A 89 -4.47 6.63 6.60
CA PRO A 89 -3.95 8.00 6.56
C PRO A 89 -4.70 8.79 5.48
N LEU A 90 -6.00 8.97 5.70
CA LEU A 90 -6.88 9.71 4.80
C LEU A 90 -6.69 11.19 5.04
N GLU A 91 -5.94 11.86 4.17
CA GLU A 91 -5.85 13.31 4.17
C GLU A 91 -6.83 13.94 3.18
N ASP A 92 -7.33 15.12 3.56
CA ASP A 92 -7.99 16.02 2.62
C ASP A 92 -6.95 16.54 1.63
N ASP A 93 -7.16 16.30 0.34
CA ASP A 93 -6.30 16.83 -0.71
C ASP A 93 -6.52 18.34 -0.86
N PRO A 94 -5.54 19.19 -0.49
CA PRO A 94 -5.75 20.65 -0.47
C PRO A 94 -5.93 21.25 -1.88
N GLY A 95 -5.62 20.49 -2.95
CA GLY A 95 -5.81 20.87 -4.35
C GLY A 95 -7.12 20.37 -4.97
N ARG A 96 -7.84 19.47 -4.30
CA ARG A 96 -9.16 18.97 -4.70
C ARG A 96 -10.09 18.91 -3.49
N SER A 97 -10.70 20.05 -3.19
CA SER A 97 -11.79 20.19 -2.21
C SER A 97 -12.71 18.95 -2.21
N GLY A 98 -12.72 18.23 -1.10
CA GLY A 98 -13.65 17.12 -0.83
C GLY A 98 -13.26 15.73 -1.32
N ARG A 99 -12.05 15.51 -1.84
CA ARG A 99 -11.55 14.14 -2.16
C ARG A 99 -10.55 13.68 -1.10
N ARG A 100 -10.93 12.68 -0.28
CA ARG A 100 -9.96 11.89 0.47
C ARG A 100 -9.05 11.18 -0.53
N SER A 101 -7.74 11.35 -0.37
CA SER A 101 -6.74 10.76 -1.27
C SER A 101 -6.02 9.62 -0.55
N TYR A 102 -6.19 8.39 -1.04
CA TYR A 102 -5.61 7.18 -0.42
C TYR A 102 -4.12 7.00 -0.71
N HIS A 103 -3.47 7.96 -1.36
CA HIS A 103 -2.08 7.85 -1.78
C HIS A 103 -1.11 7.56 -0.63
N LYS A 104 -1.38 8.08 0.58
CA LYS A 104 -0.56 7.79 1.76
C LYS A 104 -0.69 6.34 2.26
N CYS A 105 -1.75 5.63 1.89
CA CYS A 105 -1.89 4.19 2.16
C CYS A 105 -0.80 3.38 1.43
N PHE A 106 -0.23 3.93 0.35
CA PHE A 106 0.91 3.30 -0.33
C PHE A 106 2.25 3.88 0.09
N SER A 107 2.32 4.78 1.06
CA SER A 107 3.62 5.27 1.51
C SER A 107 4.40 4.13 2.15
N VAL A 108 5.70 4.08 1.86
CA VAL A 108 6.61 3.07 2.43
C VAL A 108 6.52 3.10 3.95
N GLU A 109 6.54 4.28 4.56
CA GLU A 109 6.41 4.43 6.02
C GLU A 109 5.13 3.77 6.55
N PHE A 110 3.96 4.13 5.99
CA PHE A 110 2.69 3.59 6.45
C PHE A 110 2.56 2.07 6.25
N VAL A 111 2.93 1.56 5.07
CA VAL A 111 2.81 0.12 4.78
C VAL A 111 3.71 -0.68 5.70
N LEU A 112 4.91 -0.21 6.00
CA LEU A 112 5.83 -0.91 6.91
C LEU A 112 5.34 -0.90 8.35
N ASP A 113 4.82 0.24 8.81
CA ASP A 113 4.29 0.38 10.16
C ASP A 113 3.05 -0.53 10.38
N ASN A 114 2.30 -0.82 9.32
CA ASN A 114 1.08 -1.64 9.39
C ASN A 114 1.24 -3.10 8.90
N CYS A 115 2.28 -3.42 8.14
CA CYS A 115 2.62 -4.80 7.80
C CYS A 115 3.22 -5.57 8.99
N GLN A 116 3.61 -4.89 10.06
CA GLN A 116 4.22 -5.51 11.25
C GLN A 116 3.33 -5.49 12.49
N GLU A 117 2.28 -6.31 12.52
CA GLU A 117 1.64 -6.73 13.78
C GLU A 117 1.68 -8.27 13.93
N THR A 118 2.87 -8.85 13.83
CA THR A 118 3.17 -10.15 14.44
C THR A 118 4.24 -9.98 15.51
N ARG A 119 3.97 -9.16 16.54
CA ARG A 119 4.88 -9.10 17.69
C ARG A 119 4.26 -8.95 19.07
N ARG A 120 2.96 -9.24 19.27
CA ARG A 120 2.35 -9.30 20.61
C ARG A 120 1.27 -10.36 20.85
N ARG A 121 1.25 -11.47 20.09
CA ARG A 121 0.46 -12.66 20.47
C ARG A 121 1.23 -13.97 20.30
N MET A 122 2.48 -13.99 20.77
CA MET A 122 3.20 -15.22 21.14
C MET A 122 4.09 -14.94 22.36
N THR A 123 3.49 -14.33 23.38
CA THR A 123 3.95 -14.42 24.76
C THR A 123 2.70 -14.62 25.62
N ASN A 124 2.28 -15.88 25.70
CA ASN A 124 1.66 -16.52 26.86
C ASN A 124 1.71 -18.02 26.62
#